data_AF-A0A3S9VA39-F1
#
_entry.id   AF-A0A3S9VA39-F1
#
_cell.length_a   1.000
_cell.length_b   1.000
_cell.length_c   1.000
_cell.angle_alpha   90.00
_cell.angle_beta   90.00
_cell.angle_gamma   90.00
#
_symmetry.space_group_name_H-M   'P 1'
#
loop_
_entity.id
_entity.type
_entity.pdbx_description
1 polymer ?
#
loop_
_entity_poly.entity_id
_entity_poly.type
_entity_poly.pdbx_seq_one_letter_code
_entity_poly.pdbx_strand_id
1 'polypeptide(L)'
;MRLAPHPADQFAAFYALSLTGKTVSEIAERFSVAPRIVERRLKLATVSPRLMELFRANAVTLDHMAAFTLTDDHGEQEAAYFDVPEHDRQAYRVKQRLIGGRVNSQTNATAKFVGLDAYRAAGGAVSQDLFAQADDAGFITDLTLLERLASEALEAEARALEPEGWAWVRPRCASTTACRKPMAEPIPPVAPVSAEALARIEELTAEMRELEELDPQTEQAAERVSQIEDLIYDLESSGVEVYAPEVKAITGAIVTIGDDGALRIERGCAKPGADTKALRKLDGKATEGGASIARERTKKAVGASPTSWCWT
;
A
#
# COMPACT_ATOMS: atom_id res chain seq x y z
N MET A 1 -49.35 30.38 4.40
CA MET A 1 -48.71 29.18 3.81
C MET A 1 -47.52 28.84 4.70
N ARG A 2 -47.50 27.71 5.40
CA ARG A 2 -46.31 27.30 6.16
C ARG A 2 -45.28 26.82 5.14
N LEU A 3 -44.12 27.46 5.09
CA LEU A 3 -42.97 26.98 4.33
C LEU A 3 -42.58 25.60 4.89
N ALA A 4 -42.20 24.67 4.02
CA ALA A 4 -41.63 23.40 4.45
C ALA A 4 -40.40 23.70 5.34
N PRO A 5 -40.22 23.01 6.48
CA PRO A 5 -39.08 23.25 7.35
C PRO A 5 -37.77 23.01 6.59
N HIS A 6 -36.77 23.85 6.85
CA HIS A 6 -35.49 23.74 6.18
C HIS A 6 -34.80 22.43 6.62
N PRO A 7 -34.04 21.72 5.77
CA PRO A 7 -33.36 20.48 6.17
C PRO A 7 -32.50 20.64 7.44
N ALA A 8 -31.89 21.81 7.65
CA ALA A 8 -31.13 22.14 8.86
C ALA A 8 -31.96 22.01 10.16
N ASP A 9 -33.26 22.25 10.12
CA ASP A 9 -34.13 22.13 11.29
C ASP A 9 -34.28 20.66 11.71
N GLN A 10 -34.26 19.73 10.74
CA GLN A 10 -34.24 18.31 11.02
C GLN A 10 -32.91 17.88 11.68
N PHE A 11 -31.78 18.46 11.25
CA PHE A 11 -30.46 18.13 11.82
C PHE A 11 -30.42 18.56 13.30
N ALA A 12 -30.87 19.79 13.57
CA ALA A 12 -30.96 20.34 14.92
C ALA A 12 -31.93 19.54 15.80
N ALA A 13 -33.07 19.09 15.28
CA ALA A 13 -34.02 18.28 16.02
C ALA A 13 -33.43 16.92 16.44
N PHE A 14 -32.68 16.27 15.55
CA PHE A 14 -32.06 14.98 15.84
C PHE A 14 -30.94 15.15 16.87
N TYR A 15 -30.11 16.19 16.71
CA TYR A 15 -29.04 16.52 17.65
C TYR A 15 -29.58 16.88 19.05
N ALA A 16 -30.66 17.64 19.14
CA ALA A 16 -31.31 17.94 20.41
C ALA A 16 -31.79 16.67 21.13
N LEU A 17 -32.28 15.67 20.38
CA LEU A 17 -32.68 14.38 20.95
C LEU A 17 -31.50 13.53 21.40
N SER A 18 -30.38 13.52 20.67
CA SER A 18 -29.18 12.80 21.12
C SER A 18 -28.63 13.37 22.43
N LEU A 19 -28.74 14.69 22.65
CA LEU A 19 -28.35 15.32 23.92
C LEU A 19 -29.20 14.89 25.12
N THR A 20 -30.41 14.35 24.89
CA THR A 20 -31.25 13.79 25.96
C THR A 20 -30.86 12.37 26.37
N GLY A 21 -29.78 11.81 25.81
CA GLY A 21 -29.29 10.46 26.07
C GLY A 21 -29.95 9.37 25.22
N LYS A 22 -30.78 9.74 24.23
CA LYS A 22 -31.39 8.78 23.29
C LYS A 22 -30.34 8.24 22.32
N THR A 23 -30.38 6.94 22.11
CA THR A 23 -29.54 6.23 21.14
C THR A 23 -30.00 6.48 19.70
N VAL A 24 -29.12 6.19 18.74
CA VAL A 24 -29.44 6.27 17.30
C VAL A 24 -30.65 5.41 16.96
N SER A 25 -30.78 4.20 17.53
CA SER A 25 -31.91 3.29 17.28
C SER A 25 -33.23 3.88 17.77
N GLU A 26 -33.26 4.43 18.99
CA GLU A 26 -34.49 5.01 19.56
C GLU A 26 -34.94 6.26 18.78
N ILE A 27 -33.99 7.05 18.27
CA ILE A 27 -34.30 8.19 17.39
C ILE A 27 -34.82 7.66 16.05
N ALA A 28 -34.18 6.65 15.46
CA ALA A 28 -34.58 6.05 14.18
C ALA A 28 -36.01 5.50 14.23
N GLU A 29 -36.34 4.77 15.28
CA GLU A 29 -37.68 4.24 15.56
C GLU A 29 -38.71 5.37 15.70
N ARG A 30 -38.38 6.43 16.44
CA ARG A 30 -39.29 7.57 16.65
C ARG A 30 -39.66 8.28 15.35
N PHE A 31 -38.73 8.37 14.40
CA PHE A 31 -38.94 9.06 13.12
C PHE A 31 -39.26 8.11 11.96
N SER A 32 -39.35 6.79 12.22
CA SER A 32 -39.54 5.75 11.19
C SER A 32 -38.54 5.85 10.04
N VAL A 33 -37.27 6.07 10.35
CA VAL A 33 -36.16 6.16 9.39
C VAL A 33 -35.10 5.09 9.69
N ALA A 34 -34.25 4.77 8.71
CA ALA A 34 -33.13 3.87 8.95
C ALA A 34 -32.09 4.51 9.90
N PRO A 35 -31.42 3.73 10.80
CA PRO A 35 -30.38 4.25 11.70
C PRO A 35 -29.29 5.07 11.01
N ARG A 36 -28.84 4.64 9.82
CA ARG A 36 -27.87 5.36 8.99
C ARG A 36 -28.32 6.78 8.61
N ILE A 37 -29.62 7.01 8.47
CA ILE A 37 -30.15 8.37 8.23
C ILE A 37 -29.96 9.22 9.49
N VAL A 38 -30.20 8.68 10.67
CA VAL A 38 -29.99 9.39 11.94
C VAL A 38 -28.51 9.73 12.11
N GLU A 39 -27.59 8.78 11.90
CA GLU A 39 -26.14 9.02 11.98
C GLU A 39 -25.69 10.16 11.06
N ARG A 40 -26.12 10.13 9.79
CA ARG A 40 -25.83 11.21 8.82
C ARG A 40 -26.36 12.56 9.30
N ARG A 41 -27.56 12.59 9.86
CA ARG A 41 -28.21 13.83 10.34
C ARG A 41 -27.52 14.39 11.58
N LEU A 42 -27.10 13.52 12.50
CA LEU A 42 -26.30 13.90 13.65
C LEU A 42 -24.95 14.45 13.22
N LYS A 43 -24.27 13.80 12.25
CA LYS A 43 -23.00 14.30 11.73
C LYS A 43 -23.14 15.64 11.01
N LEU A 44 -24.21 15.85 10.24
CA LEU A 44 -24.46 17.17 9.62
C LEU A 44 -24.68 18.28 10.65
N ALA A 45 -25.20 17.95 11.84
CA ALA A 45 -25.39 18.92 12.92
C ALA A 45 -24.06 19.37 13.55
N THR A 46 -22.94 18.70 13.31
CA THR A 46 -21.61 19.07 13.86
C THR A 46 -20.83 20.04 12.96
N VAL A 47 -21.34 20.38 11.76
CA VAL A 47 -20.70 21.35 10.85
C VAL A 47 -20.67 22.75 11.48
N SER A 48 -19.64 23.55 11.16
CA SER A 48 -19.44 24.92 11.66
C SER A 48 -20.74 25.74 11.61
N PRO A 49 -21.07 26.48 12.69
CA PRO A 49 -22.24 27.36 12.72
C PRO A 49 -22.29 28.33 11.53
N ARG A 50 -21.13 28.85 11.10
CA ARG A 50 -21.02 29.79 9.98
C ARG A 50 -21.41 29.16 8.65
N LEU A 51 -20.99 27.91 8.41
CA LEU A 51 -21.37 27.16 7.21
C LEU A 51 -22.85 26.73 7.27
N MET A 52 -23.37 26.45 8.47
CA MET A 52 -24.78 26.16 8.69
C MET A 52 -25.68 27.37 8.38
N GLU A 53 -25.24 28.59 8.66
CA GLU A 53 -25.93 29.83 8.27
C GLU A 53 -26.02 29.98 6.75
N LEU A 54 -24.91 29.72 6.03
CA LEU A 54 -24.91 29.71 4.56
C LEU A 54 -25.87 28.65 4.01
N PHE A 55 -25.94 27.49 4.65
CA PHE A 55 -26.86 26.42 4.23
C PHE A 55 -28.31 26.86 4.41
N ARG A 56 -28.66 27.47 5.56
CA ARG A 56 -29.99 28.05 5.81
C ARG A 56 -30.36 29.15 4.82
N ALA A 57 -29.37 29.90 4.33
CA ALA A 57 -29.54 30.93 3.31
C ALA A 57 -29.59 30.36 1.87
N ASN A 58 -29.53 29.03 1.69
CA ASN A 58 -29.42 28.36 0.38
C ASN A 58 -28.18 28.78 -0.45
N ALA A 59 -27.14 29.31 0.20
CA ALA A 59 -25.88 29.68 -0.45
C ALA A 59 -24.93 28.48 -0.66
N VAL A 60 -25.12 27.42 0.13
CA VAL A 60 -24.44 26.12 -0.05
C VAL A 60 -25.47 25.00 -0.13
N THR A 61 -25.10 23.91 -0.79
CA THR A 61 -25.98 22.74 -0.98
C THR A 61 -25.75 21.67 0.09
N LEU A 62 -26.63 20.68 0.15
CA LEU A 62 -26.45 19.52 1.03
C LEU A 62 -25.13 18.78 0.73
N ASP A 63 -24.67 18.77 -0.52
CA ASP A 63 -23.39 18.14 -0.89
C ASP A 63 -22.18 18.87 -0.29
N HIS A 64 -22.25 20.20 -0.14
CA HIS A 64 -21.21 20.94 0.59
C HIS A 64 -21.23 20.54 2.06
N MET A 65 -22.43 20.48 2.66
CA MET A 65 -22.58 20.06 4.05
C MET A 65 -22.03 18.65 4.27
N ALA A 66 -22.33 17.71 3.38
CA ALA A 66 -21.74 16.38 3.40
C ALA A 66 -20.21 16.41 3.30
N ALA A 67 -19.63 17.23 2.41
CA ALA A 67 -18.17 17.37 2.31
C ALA A 67 -17.54 17.89 3.62
N PHE A 68 -18.15 18.87 4.28
CA PHE A 68 -17.64 19.39 5.56
C PHE A 68 -17.62 18.35 6.68
N THR A 69 -18.49 17.34 6.63
CA THR A 69 -18.50 16.26 7.64
C THR A 69 -17.27 15.34 7.61
N LEU A 70 -16.37 15.50 6.62
CA LEU A 70 -15.09 14.79 6.56
C LEU A 70 -14.11 15.17 7.69
N THR A 71 -14.32 16.31 8.36
CA THR A 71 -13.54 16.75 9.51
C THR A 71 -14.46 17.27 10.59
N ASP A 72 -14.07 17.11 11.86
CA ASP A 72 -14.75 17.72 13.00
C ASP A 72 -14.13 19.09 13.37
N ASP A 73 -13.03 19.47 12.74
CA ASP A 73 -12.38 20.78 12.94
C ASP A 73 -13.10 21.86 12.12
N HIS A 74 -13.77 22.79 12.81
CA HIS A 74 -14.48 23.91 12.17
C HIS A 74 -13.55 24.84 11.40
N GLY A 75 -12.31 25.02 11.84
CA GLY A 75 -11.30 25.81 11.14
C GLY A 75 -10.93 25.19 9.80
N GLU A 76 -10.73 23.88 9.72
CA GLU A 76 -10.49 23.18 8.45
C GLU A 76 -11.70 23.26 7.52
N GLN A 77 -12.93 23.11 8.04
CA GLN A 77 -14.15 23.24 7.25
C GLN A 77 -14.26 24.64 6.62
N GLU A 78 -14.05 25.67 7.43
CA GLU A 78 -14.14 27.06 7.01
C GLU A 78 -13.03 27.41 6.02
N ALA A 79 -11.78 27.03 6.28
CA ALA A 79 -10.66 27.25 5.38
C ALA A 79 -10.90 26.59 4.00
N ALA A 80 -11.44 25.37 3.98
CA ALA A 80 -11.74 24.65 2.73
C ALA A 80 -12.78 25.34 1.84
N TYR A 81 -13.56 26.28 2.37
CA TYR A 81 -14.59 27.03 1.66
C TYR A 81 -14.26 28.51 1.48
N PHE A 82 -13.81 29.21 2.53
CA PHE A 82 -13.64 30.66 2.54
C PHE A 82 -12.29 31.13 2.00
N ASP A 83 -11.22 30.33 2.14
CA ASP A 83 -9.85 30.73 1.72
C ASP A 83 -9.62 30.58 0.21
N VAL A 84 -10.69 30.31 -0.55
CA VAL A 84 -10.66 30.15 -1.99
C VAL A 84 -11.65 31.07 -2.70
N PRO A 85 -11.40 31.41 -3.97
CA PRO A 85 -12.33 32.18 -4.79
C PRO A 85 -13.68 31.48 -4.93
N GLU A 86 -14.75 32.25 -5.09
CA GLU A 86 -16.12 31.73 -5.19
C GLU A 86 -16.32 30.69 -6.30
N HIS A 87 -15.64 30.88 -7.43
CA HIS A 87 -15.69 29.94 -8.56
C HIS A 87 -15.02 28.58 -8.28
N ASP A 88 -14.29 28.44 -7.18
CA ASP A 88 -13.60 27.20 -6.76
C ASP A 88 -14.25 26.58 -5.51
N ARG A 89 -15.47 26.99 -5.17
CA ARG A 89 -16.19 26.54 -3.97
C ARG A 89 -17.11 25.35 -4.21
N GLN A 90 -17.08 24.69 -5.37
CA GLN A 90 -17.97 23.54 -5.62
C GLN A 90 -17.72 22.42 -4.61
N ALA A 91 -18.78 21.71 -4.22
CA ALA A 91 -18.74 20.64 -3.20
C ALA A 91 -17.64 19.59 -3.45
N TYR A 92 -17.41 19.19 -4.71
CA TYR A 92 -16.36 18.22 -5.04
C TYR A 92 -14.94 18.77 -4.79
N ARG A 93 -14.70 20.08 -4.99
CA ARG A 93 -13.41 20.73 -4.71
C ARG A 93 -13.18 20.88 -3.22
N VAL A 94 -14.22 21.24 -2.47
CA VAL A 94 -14.20 21.26 -0.99
C VAL A 94 -13.84 19.88 -0.47
N LYS A 95 -14.52 18.84 -0.97
CA LYS A 95 -14.23 17.44 -0.63
C LYS A 95 -12.78 17.08 -0.93
N GLN A 96 -12.27 17.41 -2.11
CA GLN A 96 -10.87 17.16 -2.49
C GLN A 96 -9.87 17.88 -1.57
N ARG A 97 -10.13 19.12 -1.16
CA ARG A 97 -9.25 19.85 -0.22
C ARG A 97 -9.24 19.21 1.16
N LEU A 98 -10.41 18.81 1.67
CA LEU A 98 -10.53 18.13 2.96
C LEU A 98 -9.94 16.70 2.93
N ILE A 99 -9.93 16.03 1.77
CA ILE A 99 -9.27 14.73 1.60
C ILE A 99 -7.76 14.90 1.34
N GLY A 100 -7.32 15.98 0.70
CA GLY A 100 -5.96 16.13 0.17
C GLY A 100 -4.83 16.03 1.20
N GLY A 101 -5.12 16.26 2.48
CA GLY A 101 -4.18 16.05 3.60
C GLY A 101 -4.35 14.70 4.33
N ARG A 102 -5.27 13.84 3.88
CA ARG A 102 -5.62 12.58 4.54
C ARG A 102 -5.26 11.38 3.67
N VAL A 103 -4.96 10.28 4.33
CA VAL A 103 -4.59 9.03 3.67
C VAL A 103 -5.78 8.07 3.68
N ASN A 104 -6.19 7.60 2.51
CA ASN A 104 -7.19 6.55 2.42
C ASN A 104 -6.57 5.21 2.85
N SER A 105 -7.24 4.54 3.80
CA SER A 105 -6.73 3.32 4.43
C SER A 105 -6.63 2.11 3.48
N GLN A 106 -7.43 2.06 2.41
CA GLN A 106 -7.46 0.97 1.44
C GLN A 106 -6.54 1.16 0.23
N THR A 107 -6.06 2.37 -0.05
CA THR A 107 -5.21 2.61 -1.23
C THR A 107 -3.77 2.89 -0.86
N ASN A 108 -3.50 3.35 0.37
CA ASN A 108 -2.16 3.67 0.82
C ASN A 108 -1.44 2.45 1.41
N ALA A 109 -0.26 2.16 0.88
CA ALA A 109 0.57 1.03 1.30
C ALA A 109 0.94 1.07 2.78
N THR A 110 1.32 2.24 3.32
CA THR A 110 1.67 2.39 4.74
C THR A 110 0.47 2.16 5.65
N ALA A 111 -0.70 2.66 5.26
CA ALA A 111 -1.95 2.42 6.00
C ALA A 111 -2.34 0.94 6.02
N LYS A 112 -2.18 0.22 4.91
CA LYS A 112 -2.40 -1.23 4.83
C LYS A 112 -1.42 -2.02 5.69
N PHE A 113 -0.15 -1.64 5.67
CA PHE A 113 0.91 -2.31 6.42
C PHE A 113 0.69 -2.21 7.93
N VAL A 114 0.38 -1.01 8.43
CA VAL A 114 0.07 -0.80 9.86
C VAL A 114 -1.28 -1.45 10.22
N GLY A 115 -2.26 -1.34 9.31
CA GLY A 115 -3.62 -1.79 9.55
C GLY A 115 -4.44 -0.82 10.40
N LEU A 116 -5.75 -0.76 10.14
CA LEU A 116 -6.65 0.15 10.83
C LEU A 116 -6.81 -0.17 12.32
N ASP A 117 -6.77 -1.45 12.70
CA ASP A 117 -6.95 -1.87 14.08
C ASP A 117 -5.77 -1.45 14.96
N ALA A 118 -4.53 -1.64 14.48
CA ALA A 118 -3.35 -1.18 15.20
C ALA A 118 -3.29 0.35 15.30
N TYR A 119 -3.65 1.06 14.22
CA TYR A 119 -3.71 2.52 14.22
C TYR A 119 -4.77 3.04 15.22
N ARG A 120 -5.96 2.43 15.29
CA ARG A 120 -7.00 2.77 16.28
C ARG A 120 -6.56 2.44 17.71
N ALA A 121 -5.91 1.30 17.92
CA ALA A 121 -5.40 0.90 19.23
C ALA A 121 -4.35 1.89 19.76
N ALA A 122 -3.60 2.53 18.86
CA ALA A 122 -2.66 3.59 19.19
C ALA A 122 -3.31 4.97 19.41
N GLY A 123 -4.65 5.06 19.43
CA GLY A 123 -5.41 6.30 19.60
C GLY A 123 -5.68 7.07 18.31
N GLY A 124 -5.39 6.48 17.15
CA GLY A 124 -5.57 7.11 15.85
C GLY A 124 -7.04 7.29 15.47
N ALA A 125 -7.41 8.52 15.11
CA ALA A 125 -8.74 8.83 14.60
C ALA A 125 -8.86 8.49 13.10
N VAL A 126 -10.00 7.89 12.74
CA VAL A 126 -10.36 7.56 11.35
C VAL A 126 -11.64 8.31 11.02
N SER A 127 -11.59 9.16 10.00
CA SER A 127 -12.77 9.85 9.50
C SER A 127 -13.43 9.02 8.40
N GLN A 128 -14.69 8.62 8.60
CA GLN A 128 -15.46 7.92 7.57
C GLN A 128 -16.38 8.89 6.85
N ASP A 129 -16.40 8.84 5.52
CA ASP A 129 -17.39 9.53 4.71
C ASP A 129 -18.74 8.80 4.81
N LEU A 130 -19.55 9.22 5.78
CA LEU A 130 -20.88 8.66 5.99
C LEU A 130 -21.81 8.81 4.76
N PHE A 131 -21.47 9.71 3.82
CA PHE A 131 -22.24 9.98 2.60
C PHE A 131 -21.78 9.19 1.38
N ALA A 132 -20.68 8.43 1.47
CA ALA A 132 -20.24 7.52 0.42
C ALA A 132 -21.26 6.40 0.15
N GLN A 133 -21.38 5.99 -1.13
CA GLN A 133 -22.38 5.01 -1.59
C GLN A 133 -22.01 3.54 -1.26
N ALA A 134 -20.74 3.21 -1.01
CA ALA A 134 -20.30 1.86 -0.57
C ALA A 134 -18.91 1.91 0.10
N ASP A 135 -18.66 0.96 1.01
CA ASP A 135 -17.38 0.52 1.62
C ASP A 135 -16.25 1.55 1.73
N ASP A 136 -16.55 2.73 2.31
CA ASP A 136 -15.50 3.65 2.71
C ASP A 136 -14.81 3.10 3.98
N ALA A 137 -13.61 2.55 3.81
CA ALA A 137 -12.77 2.14 4.92
C ALA A 137 -12.29 3.32 5.79
N GLY A 138 -12.54 4.55 5.33
CA GLY A 138 -12.23 5.77 6.05
C GLY A 138 -10.82 6.28 5.79
N PHE A 139 -10.65 7.54 6.15
CA PHE A 139 -9.45 8.33 5.98
C PHE A 139 -8.72 8.46 7.31
N ILE A 140 -7.43 8.15 7.28
CA ILE A 140 -6.51 8.38 8.40
C ILE A 140 -6.29 9.89 8.52
N THR A 141 -6.55 10.42 9.72
CA THR A 141 -6.42 11.85 10.00
C THR A 141 -5.06 12.23 10.57
N ASP A 142 -4.39 11.34 11.31
CA ASP A 142 -3.08 11.58 11.89
C ASP A 142 -1.99 10.80 11.13
N LEU A 143 -1.38 11.50 10.17
CA LEU A 143 -0.27 10.95 9.38
C LEU A 143 0.99 10.75 10.21
N THR A 144 1.22 11.58 11.22
CA THR A 144 2.43 11.49 12.06
C THR A 144 2.40 10.23 12.92
N LEU A 145 1.23 9.89 13.47
CA LEU A 145 1.00 8.64 14.17
C LEU A 145 1.17 7.44 13.24
N LEU A 146 0.63 7.51 12.03
CA LEU A 146 0.77 6.45 11.03
C LEU A 146 2.24 6.20 10.67
N GLU A 147 3.00 7.25 10.38
CA GLU A 147 4.42 7.17 10.04
C GLU A 147 5.26 6.63 11.20
N ARG A 148 4.94 7.02 12.43
CA ARG A 148 5.59 6.49 13.64
C ARG A 148 5.34 5.00 13.80
N LEU A 149 4.09 4.54 13.72
CA LEU A 149 3.74 3.12 13.85
C LEU A 149 4.40 2.28 12.75
N ALA A 150 4.40 2.77 11.51
CA ALA A 150 5.08 2.09 10.41
C ALA A 150 6.59 1.99 10.65
N SER A 151 7.22 3.06 11.14
CA SER A 151 8.66 3.08 11.45
C SER A 151 9.00 2.12 12.58
N GLU A 152 8.23 2.13 13.67
CA GLU A 152 8.41 1.23 14.81
C GLU A 152 8.25 -0.25 14.40
N ALA A 153 7.26 -0.57 13.57
CA ALA A 153 7.05 -1.91 13.05
C ALA A 153 8.21 -2.37 12.13
N LEU A 154 8.66 -1.51 11.21
CA LEU A 154 9.81 -1.84 10.35
C LEU A 154 11.11 -1.99 11.15
N GLU A 155 11.30 -1.22 12.21
CA GLU A 155 12.46 -1.35 13.11
C GLU A 155 12.44 -2.64 13.91
N ALA A 156 11.26 -3.14 14.29
CA ALA A 156 11.13 -4.43 14.96
C ALA A 156 11.51 -5.58 14.00
N GLU A 157 11.01 -5.53 12.77
CA GLU A 157 11.37 -6.49 11.71
C GLU A 157 12.87 -6.41 11.36
N ALA A 158 13.44 -5.21 11.30
CA ALA A 158 14.88 -5.03 11.08
C ALA A 158 15.72 -5.66 12.20
N ARG A 159 15.30 -5.53 13.46
CA ARG A 159 15.96 -6.18 14.61
C ARG A 159 15.85 -7.70 14.57
N ALA A 160 14.74 -8.25 14.07
CA ALA A 160 14.58 -9.69 13.89
C ALA A 160 15.57 -10.29 12.88
N LEU A 161 16.16 -9.47 12.00
CA LEU A 161 17.16 -9.88 11.02
C LEU A 161 18.61 -9.80 11.54
N GLU A 162 18.86 -9.23 12.72
CA GLU A 162 20.22 -9.16 13.30
C GLU A 162 20.91 -10.53 13.42
N PRO A 163 20.22 -11.62 13.84
CA PRO A 163 20.81 -12.95 13.93
C PRO A 163 21.23 -13.53 12.56
N GLU A 164 20.76 -12.98 11.43
CA GLU A 164 21.15 -13.45 10.10
C GLU A 164 22.60 -13.07 9.75
N GLY A 165 23.23 -12.12 10.47
CA GLY A 165 24.64 -11.77 10.34
C GLY A 165 24.97 -10.76 9.25
N TRP A 166 24.00 -9.96 8.81
CA TRP A 166 24.19 -8.90 7.81
C TRP A 166 25.07 -7.76 8.34
N ALA A 167 25.88 -7.17 7.46
CA ALA A 167 26.74 -6.02 7.80
C ALA A 167 25.94 -4.78 8.23
N TRP A 168 24.72 -4.66 7.73
CA TRP A 168 23.76 -3.64 8.11
C TRP A 168 22.34 -4.10 7.80
N VAL A 169 21.37 -3.67 8.60
CA VAL A 169 19.94 -3.80 8.32
C VAL A 169 19.33 -2.41 8.38
N ARG A 170 18.53 -2.04 7.37
CA ARG A 170 17.92 -0.71 7.30
C ARG A 170 16.41 -0.78 7.09
N PRO A 171 15.60 -0.29 8.04
CA PRO A 171 14.18 -0.05 7.81
C PRO A 171 13.98 1.16 6.89
N ARG A 172 13.02 1.07 5.97
CA ARG A 172 12.69 2.14 5.02
C ARG A 172 11.18 2.30 4.86
N CYS A 173 10.68 3.46 5.25
CA CYS A 173 9.30 3.85 4.96
C CYS A 173 9.14 4.21 3.48
N ALA A 174 8.11 3.67 2.84
CA ALA A 174 7.86 3.81 1.40
C ALA A 174 7.34 5.21 0.97
N SER A 175 7.04 6.12 1.91
CA SER A 175 6.17 7.28 1.63
C SER A 175 6.73 8.34 0.67
N THR A 176 8.01 8.31 0.31
CA THR A 176 8.58 9.28 -0.64
C THR A 176 9.04 8.59 -1.91
N THR A 177 8.87 9.21 -3.08
CA THR A 177 9.41 8.70 -4.35
C THR A 177 10.95 8.58 -4.32
N ALA A 178 11.62 9.32 -3.43
CA ALA A 178 13.04 9.16 -3.11
C ALA A 178 13.35 7.76 -2.54
N CYS A 179 12.40 7.21 -1.77
CA CYS A 179 12.04 5.80 -1.56
C CYS A 179 12.49 4.74 -2.56
N ARG A 180 12.28 5.07 -3.84
CA ARG A 180 12.18 4.07 -4.91
C ARG A 180 13.50 3.81 -5.62
N LYS A 181 14.53 4.62 -5.39
CA LYS A 181 15.85 4.33 -5.94
C LYS A 181 16.48 3.20 -5.10
N PRO A 182 16.80 2.04 -5.71
CA PRO A 182 17.52 0.99 -5.02
C PRO A 182 18.86 1.55 -4.53
N MET A 183 19.17 1.37 -3.24
CA MET A 183 20.51 1.55 -2.71
C MET A 183 21.35 0.39 -3.25
N ALA A 184 21.86 0.56 -4.47
CA ALA A 184 22.59 -0.44 -5.26
C ALA A 184 21.75 -1.66 -5.70
N GLU A 185 22.11 -2.24 -6.85
CA GLU A 185 21.51 -3.48 -7.32
C GLU A 185 21.80 -4.60 -6.30
N PRO A 186 20.78 -5.34 -5.82
CA PRO A 186 20.99 -6.46 -4.91
C PRO A 186 21.85 -7.52 -5.60
N ILE A 187 22.80 -8.08 -4.85
CA ILE A 187 23.60 -9.22 -5.32
C ILE A 187 22.68 -10.44 -5.34
N PRO A 188 22.64 -11.20 -6.44
CA PRO A 188 21.79 -12.38 -6.51
C PRO A 188 22.17 -13.35 -5.38
N PRO A 189 21.19 -13.88 -4.64
CA PRO A 189 21.43 -14.95 -3.69
C PRO A 189 21.96 -16.19 -4.42
N VAL A 190 22.77 -16.98 -3.73
CA VAL A 190 23.04 -18.34 -4.17
C VAL A 190 21.94 -19.21 -3.60
N ALA A 191 21.11 -19.78 -4.46
CA ALA A 191 20.16 -20.81 -4.05
C ALA A 191 20.81 -22.17 -4.37
N PRO A 192 21.57 -22.80 -3.43
CA PRO A 192 22.09 -24.13 -3.69
C PRO A 192 20.91 -25.08 -3.86
N VAL A 193 20.74 -25.57 -5.08
CA VAL A 193 19.75 -26.59 -5.40
C VAL A 193 20.20 -27.88 -4.70
N SER A 194 19.27 -28.58 -4.05
CA SER A 194 19.61 -29.83 -3.36
C SER A 194 20.17 -30.84 -4.37
N ALA A 195 21.01 -31.78 -3.93
CA ALA A 195 21.53 -32.82 -4.81
C ALA A 195 20.40 -33.64 -5.48
N GLU A 196 19.28 -33.82 -4.77
CA GLU A 196 18.08 -34.48 -5.28
C GLU A 196 17.38 -33.65 -6.37
N ALA A 197 17.26 -32.33 -6.17
CA ALA A 197 16.68 -31.44 -7.17
C ALA A 197 17.59 -31.27 -8.39
N LEU A 198 18.92 -31.27 -8.24
CA LEU A 198 19.88 -31.28 -9.34
C LEU A 198 19.75 -32.56 -10.18
N ALA A 199 19.73 -33.73 -9.53
CA ALA A 199 19.52 -35.01 -10.22
C ALA A 199 18.19 -35.01 -10.98
N ARG A 200 17.13 -34.43 -10.38
CA ARG A 200 15.83 -34.32 -11.03
C ARG A 200 15.82 -33.36 -12.23
N ILE A 201 16.54 -32.24 -12.16
CA ILE A 201 16.71 -31.31 -13.28
C ILE A 201 17.49 -31.99 -14.42
N GLU A 202 18.54 -32.76 -14.11
CA GLU A 202 19.30 -33.52 -15.12
C GLU A 202 18.43 -34.56 -15.83
N GLU A 203 17.61 -35.31 -15.08
CA GLU A 203 16.62 -36.26 -15.65
C GLU A 203 15.64 -35.56 -16.58
N LEU A 204 15.03 -34.45 -16.12
CA LEU A 204 14.05 -33.67 -16.88
C LEU A 204 14.67 -33.05 -18.15
N THR A 205 15.92 -32.58 -18.05
CA THR A 205 16.66 -32.04 -19.21
C THR A 205 17.00 -33.13 -20.22
N ALA A 206 17.30 -34.35 -19.77
CA ALA A 206 17.51 -35.49 -20.66
C ALA A 206 16.22 -35.88 -21.37
N GLU A 207 15.09 -35.93 -20.65
CA GLU A 207 13.75 -36.19 -21.23
C GLU A 207 13.39 -35.14 -22.29
N MET A 208 13.68 -33.86 -22.04
CA MET A 208 13.45 -32.78 -23.00
C MET A 208 14.25 -32.98 -24.29
N ARG A 209 15.53 -33.37 -24.21
CA ARG A 209 16.38 -33.66 -25.38
C ARG A 209 15.88 -34.85 -26.18
N GLU A 210 15.43 -35.91 -25.49
CA GLU A 210 14.85 -37.08 -26.17
C GLU A 210 13.56 -36.72 -26.91
N LEU A 211 12.70 -35.87 -26.33
CA LEU A 211 11.49 -35.36 -26.97
C LEU A 211 11.79 -34.49 -28.19
N GLU A 212 12.83 -33.66 -28.14
CA GLU A 212 13.32 -32.86 -29.27
C GLU A 212 13.84 -33.73 -30.44
N GLU A 213 14.45 -34.87 -30.14
CA GLU A 213 14.96 -35.82 -31.15
C GLU A 213 13.87 -36.71 -31.78
N LEU A 214 12.81 -37.04 -31.03
CA LEU A 214 11.78 -37.99 -31.46
C LEU A 214 10.73 -37.39 -32.41
N ASP A 215 10.24 -36.17 -32.16
CA ASP A 215 9.38 -35.39 -33.08
C ASP A 215 9.09 -33.95 -32.56
N PRO A 216 9.76 -32.90 -33.07
CA PRO A 216 9.66 -31.54 -32.52
C PRO A 216 8.37 -30.78 -32.91
N GLN A 217 7.36 -31.43 -33.49
CA GLN A 217 6.16 -30.77 -34.04
C GLN A 217 4.81 -31.37 -33.63
N THR A 218 4.77 -32.38 -32.76
CA THR A 218 3.50 -32.87 -32.19
C THR A 218 3.05 -32.02 -31.00
N GLU A 219 1.76 -31.71 -30.93
CA GLU A 219 1.14 -30.91 -29.85
C GLU A 219 1.41 -31.54 -28.46
N GLN A 220 1.44 -32.87 -28.39
CA GLN A 220 1.76 -33.62 -27.18
C GLN A 220 3.23 -33.48 -26.74
N ALA A 221 4.18 -33.39 -27.68
CA ALA A 221 5.59 -33.18 -27.36
C ALA A 221 5.82 -31.75 -26.87
N ALA A 222 5.22 -30.76 -27.52
CA ALA A 222 5.28 -29.36 -27.10
C ALA A 222 4.68 -29.13 -25.69
N GLU A 223 3.54 -29.75 -25.39
CA GLU A 223 2.92 -29.67 -24.06
C GLU A 223 3.81 -30.31 -22.99
N ARG A 224 4.45 -31.45 -23.30
CA ARG A 224 5.36 -32.12 -22.36
C ARG A 224 6.63 -31.30 -22.10
N VAL A 225 7.22 -30.69 -23.14
CA VAL A 225 8.37 -29.79 -23.00
C VAL A 225 8.02 -28.59 -22.12
N SER A 226 6.86 -27.95 -22.34
CA SER A 226 6.40 -26.84 -21.49
C SER A 226 6.25 -27.26 -20.01
N GLN A 227 5.69 -28.45 -19.74
CA GLN A 227 5.59 -28.96 -18.37
C GLN A 227 6.96 -29.23 -17.73
N ILE A 228 7.92 -29.71 -18.52
CA ILE A 228 9.29 -29.94 -18.07
C ILE A 228 9.98 -28.61 -17.74
N GLU A 229 9.81 -27.59 -18.58
CA GLU A 229 10.33 -26.24 -18.32
C GLU A 229 9.77 -25.64 -17.02
N ASP A 230 8.46 -25.77 -16.79
CA ASP A 230 7.81 -25.32 -15.56
C ASP A 230 8.37 -26.07 -14.32
N LEU A 231 8.52 -27.40 -14.42
CA LEU A 231 9.07 -28.21 -13.32
C LEU A 231 10.55 -27.89 -13.03
N ILE A 232 11.35 -27.66 -14.07
CA ILE A 232 12.75 -27.22 -13.91
C ILE A 232 12.78 -25.85 -13.24
N TYR A 233 11.94 -24.91 -13.68
CA TYR A 233 11.85 -23.59 -13.07
C TYR A 233 11.42 -23.64 -11.60
N ASP A 234 10.45 -24.49 -11.24
CA ASP A 234 10.03 -24.71 -9.87
C ASP A 234 11.16 -25.31 -9.02
N LEU A 235 11.90 -26.30 -9.53
CA LEU A 235 13.03 -26.91 -8.84
C LEU A 235 14.19 -25.94 -8.65
N GLU A 236 14.54 -25.15 -9.68
CA GLU A 236 15.56 -24.11 -9.61
C GLU A 236 15.18 -22.96 -8.69
N SER A 237 13.88 -22.65 -8.59
CA SER A 237 13.35 -21.60 -7.71
C SER A 237 13.02 -22.08 -6.29
N SER A 238 13.04 -23.39 -6.03
CA SER A 238 12.77 -23.99 -4.71
C SER A 238 13.92 -23.87 -3.70
N GLY A 239 15.14 -23.54 -4.18
CA GLY A 239 16.31 -23.40 -3.32
C GLY A 239 16.17 -22.22 -2.36
N VAL A 240 16.40 -22.47 -1.06
CA VAL A 240 16.46 -21.40 -0.05
C VAL A 240 17.62 -20.48 -0.41
N GLU A 241 17.38 -19.17 -0.47
CA GLU A 241 18.41 -18.17 -0.71
C GLU A 241 19.47 -18.21 0.41
N VAL A 242 20.66 -18.71 0.11
CA VAL A 242 21.79 -18.76 1.03
C VAL A 242 22.82 -17.72 0.61
N TYR A 243 23.23 -16.88 1.56
CA TYR A 243 24.33 -15.95 1.36
C TYR A 243 25.54 -16.45 2.12
N ALA A 244 26.68 -16.54 1.41
CA ALA A 244 27.96 -16.87 2.02
C ALA A 244 28.30 -15.85 3.13
N PRO A 245 28.95 -16.25 4.23
CA PRO A 245 29.32 -15.33 5.33
C PRO A 245 30.10 -14.10 4.86
N GLU A 246 30.95 -14.25 3.84
CA GLU A 246 31.74 -13.18 3.23
C GLU A 246 30.86 -12.16 2.50
N VAL A 247 29.77 -12.63 1.88
CA VAL A 247 28.78 -11.77 1.22
C VAL A 247 27.98 -11.02 2.27
N LYS A 248 27.50 -11.70 3.32
CA LYS A 248 26.77 -11.09 4.44
C LYS A 248 27.60 -10.02 5.18
N ALA A 249 28.91 -10.19 5.25
CA ALA A 249 29.83 -9.23 5.88
C ALA A 249 29.98 -7.90 5.10
N ILE A 250 29.56 -7.84 3.83
CA ILE A 250 29.70 -6.65 2.96
C ILE A 250 28.34 -6.10 2.52
N THR A 251 27.33 -6.97 2.47
CA THR A 251 25.96 -6.65 2.08
C THR A 251 25.05 -6.52 3.30
N GLY A 252 23.86 -5.95 3.08
CA GLY A 252 22.86 -5.77 4.10
C GLY A 252 21.47 -6.18 3.65
N ALA A 253 20.51 -5.98 4.55
CA ALA A 253 19.10 -6.19 4.27
C ALA A 253 18.33 -4.86 4.38
N ILE A 254 17.40 -4.63 3.46
CA ILE A 254 16.44 -3.53 3.50
C ILE A 254 15.08 -4.11 3.86
N VAL A 255 14.47 -3.55 4.89
CA VAL A 255 13.08 -3.86 5.28
C VAL A 255 12.22 -2.70 4.83
N THR A 256 11.27 -2.95 3.93
CA THR A 256 10.42 -1.93 3.32
C THR A 256 8.98 -2.41 3.18
N ILE A 257 8.10 -1.47 2.85
CA ILE A 257 6.69 -1.74 2.54
C ILE A 257 6.54 -1.76 1.01
N GLY A 258 5.91 -2.80 0.47
CA GLY A 258 5.56 -2.90 -0.94
C GLY A 258 4.42 -1.96 -1.33
N ASP A 259 4.22 -1.73 -2.63
CA ASP A 259 3.13 -0.90 -3.15
C ASP A 259 1.73 -1.45 -2.78
N ASP A 260 1.65 -2.75 -2.48
CA ASP A 260 0.48 -3.47 -1.98
C ASP A 260 0.25 -3.32 -0.46
N GLY A 261 1.22 -2.80 0.29
CA GLY A 261 1.22 -2.74 1.75
C GLY A 261 1.81 -3.98 2.43
N ALA A 262 2.35 -4.94 1.68
CA ALA A 262 3.01 -6.11 2.26
C ALA A 262 4.43 -5.78 2.73
N LEU A 263 4.89 -6.43 3.80
CA LEU A 263 6.29 -6.38 4.23
C LEU A 263 7.18 -6.99 3.14
N ARG A 264 8.23 -6.29 2.74
CA ARG A 264 9.25 -6.77 1.82
C ARG A 264 10.63 -6.67 2.45
N ILE A 265 11.37 -7.76 2.38
CA ILE A 265 12.74 -7.84 2.87
C ILE A 265 13.64 -8.11 1.66
N GLU A 266 14.42 -7.12 1.28
CA GLU A 266 15.41 -7.22 0.21
C GLU A 266 16.77 -7.54 0.84
N ARG A 267 17.26 -8.76 0.65
CA ARG A 267 18.57 -9.23 1.15
C ARG A 267 19.65 -8.99 0.09
N GLY A 268 20.92 -9.01 0.51
CA GLY A 268 22.05 -8.87 -0.43
C GLY A 268 22.29 -7.45 -0.97
N CYS A 269 21.76 -6.41 -0.31
CA CYS A 269 21.93 -5.03 -0.74
C CYS A 269 23.35 -4.52 -0.45
N ALA A 270 24.06 -4.00 -1.46
CA ALA A 270 25.37 -3.40 -1.24
C ALA A 270 25.26 -2.01 -0.58
N LYS A 271 26.19 -1.67 0.33
CA LYS A 271 26.23 -0.33 0.93
C LYS A 271 26.58 0.72 -0.15
N PRO A 272 26.02 1.95 -0.11
CA PRO A 272 26.50 3.06 -0.94
C PRO A 272 28.00 3.30 -0.71
N GLY A 273 28.80 3.15 -1.77
CA GLY A 273 30.26 3.23 -1.69
C GLY A 273 30.98 1.91 -1.35
N ALA A 274 30.27 0.78 -1.29
CA ALA A 274 30.90 -0.54 -1.18
C ALA A 274 31.77 -0.85 -2.40
N ASP A 275 32.84 -1.63 -2.19
CA ASP A 275 33.72 -2.08 -3.27
C ASP A 275 33.01 -3.12 -4.15
N THR A 276 32.28 -2.61 -5.16
CA THR A 276 31.57 -3.43 -6.16
C THR A 276 32.51 -4.33 -6.96
N LYS A 277 33.83 -4.08 -6.97
CA LYS A 277 34.82 -4.98 -7.60
C LYS A 277 35.12 -6.20 -6.74
N ALA A 278 35.13 -6.08 -5.41
CA ALA A 278 35.25 -7.21 -4.51
C ALA A 278 34.00 -8.11 -4.57
N LEU A 279 32.83 -7.49 -4.67
CA LEU A 279 31.55 -8.19 -4.85
C LEU A 279 31.46 -8.94 -6.19
N ARG A 280 31.88 -8.33 -7.31
CA ARG A 280 31.97 -9.02 -8.62
C ARG A 280 32.98 -10.17 -8.65
N LYS A 281 34.00 -10.16 -7.79
CA LYS A 281 34.95 -11.28 -7.65
C LYS A 281 34.36 -12.46 -6.85
N LEU A 282 33.36 -12.20 -6.01
CA LEU A 282 32.62 -13.22 -5.25
C LEU A 282 31.48 -13.84 -6.08
N ASP A 283 30.93 -13.08 -7.04
CA ASP A 283 29.93 -13.53 -8.04
C ASP A 283 30.39 -14.74 -8.88
N GLY A 284 31.70 -15.05 -8.89
CA GLY A 284 32.29 -16.22 -9.54
C GLY A 284 33.06 -17.17 -8.59
N LYS A 285 32.94 -17.00 -7.27
CA LYS A 285 33.63 -17.82 -6.25
C LYS A 285 32.75 -18.23 -5.07
N ALA A 286 31.43 -18.08 -5.17
CA ALA A 286 30.48 -18.56 -4.16
C ALA A 286 30.27 -20.10 -4.23
N THR A 287 31.35 -20.84 -4.45
CA THR A 287 31.37 -22.30 -4.52
C THR A 287 32.49 -22.81 -3.62
N GLU A 288 32.23 -22.87 -2.31
CA GLU A 288 32.67 -24.03 -1.54
C GLU A 288 31.41 -24.83 -1.21
N GLY A 289 31.18 -25.90 -1.98
CA GLY A 289 30.15 -26.90 -1.71
C GLY A 289 28.79 -26.67 -2.37
N GLY A 290 28.69 -26.92 -3.67
CA GLY A 290 27.41 -27.05 -4.39
C GLY A 290 27.45 -26.40 -5.77
N ALA A 291 27.08 -27.15 -6.80
CA ALA A 291 26.88 -26.58 -8.13
C ALA A 291 25.74 -25.57 -8.05
N SER A 292 26.04 -24.29 -8.22
CA SER A 292 25.05 -23.21 -8.23
C SER A 292 24.80 -22.74 -9.66
N ILE A 293 23.53 -22.63 -10.02
CA ILE A 293 23.11 -21.92 -11.23
C ILE A 293 23.03 -20.45 -10.84
N ALA A 294 23.99 -19.64 -11.33
CA ALA A 294 23.85 -18.20 -11.25
C ALA A 294 22.60 -17.82 -12.04
N ARG A 295 21.59 -17.23 -11.39
CA ARG A 295 20.43 -16.65 -12.08
C ARG A 295 20.93 -15.54 -13.01
N GLU A 296 21.18 -15.89 -14.27
CA GLU A 296 21.47 -14.90 -15.28
C GLU A 296 20.27 -13.96 -15.42
N ARG A 297 20.60 -12.67 -15.49
CA ARG A 297 19.70 -11.56 -15.65
C ARG A 297 18.71 -11.88 -16.76
N THR A 298 17.42 -11.78 -16.47
CA THR A 298 16.41 -11.65 -17.53
C THR A 298 16.84 -10.50 -18.43
N LYS A 299 17.29 -10.83 -19.65
CA LYS A 299 17.59 -9.85 -20.68
C LYS A 299 16.30 -9.08 -20.91
N LYS A 300 16.30 -7.81 -20.50
CA LYS A 300 15.32 -6.84 -20.95
C LYS A 300 15.22 -6.97 -22.46
N ALA A 301 14.04 -7.31 -22.97
CA ALA A 301 13.81 -7.42 -24.40
C ALA A 301 14.29 -6.15 -25.09
N VAL A 302 15.33 -6.30 -25.92
CA VAL A 302 15.71 -5.32 -26.94
C VAL A 302 14.58 -5.35 -27.96
N GLY A 303 13.72 -4.35 -27.94
CA GLY A 303 12.57 -4.33 -28.85
C GLY A 303 11.53 -3.26 -28.55
N ALA A 304 11.93 -2.02 -28.27
CA ALA A 304 11.07 -0.86 -28.49
C ALA A 304 11.94 0.33 -28.92
N SER A 305 11.89 0.62 -30.21
CA SER A 305 12.53 1.76 -30.89
C SER A 305 11.95 3.10 -30.39
N PRO A 306 12.65 4.23 -30.58
CA PRO A 306 12.60 5.39 -29.69
C PRO A 306 11.67 6.51 -30.18
N THR A 307 11.56 7.53 -29.32
CA THR A 307 11.21 8.93 -29.63
C THR A 307 9.80 9.22 -30.14
N SER A 308 9.01 9.88 -29.30
CA SER A 308 8.70 11.29 -29.59
C SER A 308 8.59 12.07 -28.29
N TRP A 309 9.50 13.04 -28.14
CA TRP A 309 9.32 14.16 -27.25
C TRP A 309 8.24 15.04 -27.88
N CYS A 310 7.28 15.52 -27.08
CA CYS A 310 6.67 16.81 -27.32
C CYS A 310 6.22 17.39 -25.99
N TRP A 311 7.00 18.38 -25.52
CA TRP A 311 6.51 19.44 -24.67
C TRP A 311 5.61 20.35 -25.51
N THR A 312 4.40 20.65 -25.04
CA THR A 312 3.89 22.03 -24.93
C THR A 312 2.86 22.07 -23.81
#